data_AF-A0A6G5RCY5-F1
#
_entry.id   AF-A0A6G5RCY5-F1
#
_cell.length_a   1.000
_cell.length_b   1.000
_cell.length_c   1.000
_cell.angle_alpha   90.00
_cell.angle_beta   90.00
_cell.angle_gamma   90.00
#
_symmetry.space_group_name_H-M   'P 1'
#
loop_
_entity.id
_entity.type
_entity.pdbx_description
1 polymer ?
#
loop_
_entity_poly.entity_id
_entity_poly.type
_entity_poly.pdbx_seq_one_letter_code
_entity_poly.pdbx_strand_id
1 'polypeptide(L)'
;MGFLPVKELLHGARTDSWPRQALIGLKLLSPDDPACAAVEETESLTDAAQAHDRIRFFLKDRLVRNFRDVGRAWARDAGSVSVEVAGCEHLDDGSRLFFETLATLGTDVTVRLFPGAPGTDVAPAYEENARERRVEHLCSTAGSPGEGDLDFLMEEADRYLSLGDSWSAERILSVVLNHRAEPAVWGKLGLSYAMQGRTMEAEFCYLRWRESTSAVAATGADYALSMLYARHHPPFLRSLDKAAEFLEHGYALLQRSRQADVEDLDFHKVFNRNGYALVEFRRGRVDEAIALLTDGIARLRSGSAKNRMHQTVLVYNLAQCYRRSGHHAEAIRAYRQLLELDGKMPEYHMELAHCHLDLGDFTEALACLLTARDLGPSIQEVHSLLGFTYLQLGRPDDAVSAYRAAHAFVPGDNDALYDLAYALGESEDYESALKLLLCADLTGLPPDSAVKFLTLTAEQHAAAGDLPAARQALQEVVVLAPDDRDARANLDQVVAAMTG
;
A
#
# COMPACT_ATOMS: atom_id res chain seq x y z
N MET A 1 20.58 4.75 14.60
CA MET A 1 19.18 4.35 14.22
C MET A 1 19.07 3.80 12.79
N GLY A 2 18.07 2.95 12.52
CA GLY A 2 17.88 2.26 11.24
C GLY A 2 17.42 3.09 10.05
N PHE A 3 17.62 4.41 10.04
CA PHE A 3 17.44 5.32 8.90
C PHE A 3 18.51 6.44 8.92
N LEU A 4 19.62 6.24 9.66
CA LEU A 4 20.67 7.25 9.81
C LEU A 4 21.23 7.73 8.46
N PRO A 5 21.51 6.85 7.47
CA PRO A 5 21.95 7.30 6.14
C PRO A 5 20.95 8.25 5.45
N VAL A 6 19.64 8.02 5.64
CA VAL A 6 18.58 8.89 5.09
C VAL A 6 18.52 10.23 5.82
N LYS A 7 18.67 10.22 7.15
CA LYS A 7 18.74 11.45 7.97
C LYS A 7 19.97 12.29 7.63
N GLU A 8 21.11 11.64 7.43
CA GLU A 8 22.36 12.29 7.01
C GLU A 8 22.23 12.94 5.64
N LEU A 9 21.68 12.21 4.66
CA LEU A 9 21.42 12.73 3.32
C LEU A 9 20.57 13.99 3.35
N LEU A 10 19.54 13.98 4.20
CA LEU A 10 18.55 15.04 4.28
C LEU A 10 18.92 16.11 5.32
N HIS A 11 20.11 15.99 5.93
CA HIS A 11 20.64 16.97 6.86
C HIS A 11 20.94 18.28 6.12
N GLY A 12 20.23 19.36 6.50
CA GLY A 12 20.35 20.68 5.86
C GLY A 12 19.35 20.95 4.72
N ALA A 13 18.48 19.99 4.38
CA ALA A 13 17.34 20.24 3.50
C ALA A 13 16.29 21.11 4.21
N ARG A 14 15.60 21.98 3.45
CA ARG A 14 14.43 22.73 3.96
C ARG A 14 13.20 21.84 3.87
N THR A 15 12.96 21.04 4.91
CA THR A 15 11.87 20.06 4.94
C THR A 15 10.53 20.64 5.39
N ASP A 16 10.45 21.92 5.76
CA ASP A 16 9.23 22.58 6.26
C ASP A 16 8.05 22.53 5.28
N SER A 17 8.34 22.46 3.97
CA SER A 17 7.37 22.37 2.86
C SER A 17 6.98 20.92 2.51
N TRP A 18 7.64 19.91 3.11
CA TRP A 18 7.48 18.52 2.69
C TRP A 18 6.26 17.88 3.35
N PRO A 19 5.64 16.86 2.71
CA PRO A 19 4.48 16.20 3.28
C PRO A 19 4.81 15.59 4.64
N ARG A 20 4.15 16.09 5.69
CA ARG A 20 4.44 15.73 7.08
C ARG A 20 4.32 14.23 7.35
N GLN A 21 3.28 13.55 6.83
CA GLN A 21 3.17 12.09 6.98
C GLN A 21 4.34 11.34 6.33
N ALA A 22 4.90 11.90 5.26
CA ALA A 22 6.04 11.32 4.58
C ALA A 22 7.34 11.53 5.36
N LEU A 23 7.53 12.70 5.98
CA LEU A 23 8.63 12.96 6.91
C LEU A 23 8.60 12.04 8.13
N ILE A 24 7.41 11.83 8.72
CA ILE A 24 7.20 10.90 9.83
C ILE A 24 7.52 9.46 9.38
N GLY A 25 7.01 9.03 8.22
CA GLY A 25 7.29 7.70 7.66
C GLY A 25 8.77 7.46 7.35
N LEU A 26 9.50 8.50 6.93
CA LEU A 26 10.94 8.48 6.72
C LEU A 26 11.78 8.66 7.99
N LYS A 27 11.12 8.94 9.11
CA LYS A 27 11.75 9.21 10.40
C LYS A 27 12.69 10.41 10.34
N LEU A 28 12.41 11.39 9.49
CA LEU A 28 13.17 12.64 9.47
C LEU A 28 12.85 13.50 10.68
N LEU A 29 11.72 13.24 11.31
CA LEU A 29 11.28 13.87 12.53
C LEU A 29 11.52 12.90 13.69
N SER A 30 12.02 13.44 14.81
CA SER A 30 12.10 12.71 16.07
C SER A 30 10.68 12.34 16.55
N PRO A 31 10.46 11.22 17.26
CA PRO A 31 9.20 10.99 17.96
C PRO A 31 8.78 12.12 18.91
N ASP A 32 9.73 12.90 19.40
CA ASP A 32 9.50 14.06 20.28
C ASP A 32 9.29 15.37 19.50
N ASP A 33 9.38 15.34 18.17
CA ASP A 33 9.07 16.50 17.34
C ASP A 33 7.60 16.91 17.55
N PRO A 34 7.28 18.20 17.75
CA PRO A 34 5.89 18.65 17.86
C PRO A 34 5.01 18.21 16.69
N ALA A 35 5.57 18.05 15.50
CA ALA A 35 4.91 17.51 14.32
C ALA A 35 4.62 15.99 14.42
N CYS A 36 5.12 15.28 15.41
CA CYS A 36 4.69 13.90 15.72
C CYS A 36 3.57 13.87 16.77
N ALA A 37 3.38 14.93 17.56
CA ALA A 37 2.44 14.99 18.67
C ALA A 37 1.10 15.67 18.32
N ALA A 38 1.07 16.54 17.32
CA ALA A 38 -0.17 17.21 16.91
C ALA A 38 -1.01 16.29 16.02
N VAL A 39 -1.95 15.56 16.62
CA VAL A 39 -3.17 15.11 15.92
C VAL A 39 -3.94 16.39 15.59
N GLU A 40 -3.68 16.96 14.42
CA GLU A 40 -4.47 18.09 13.96
C GLU A 40 -5.86 17.61 13.57
N GLU A 41 -6.89 18.46 13.74
CA GLU A 41 -8.20 18.28 13.09
C GLU A 41 -8.07 18.15 11.54
N THR A 42 -6.87 18.39 11.00
CA THR A 42 -6.50 18.30 9.60
C THR A 42 -6.16 16.88 9.13
N GLU A 43 -5.83 15.90 9.99
CA GLU A 43 -5.43 14.54 9.58
C GLU A 43 -6.61 13.56 9.45
N SER A 44 -6.43 12.49 8.67
CA SER A 44 -7.41 11.39 8.59
C SER A 44 -7.41 10.59 9.90
N LEU A 45 -8.53 9.92 10.22
CA LEU A 45 -8.67 9.09 11.42
C LEU A 45 -7.63 7.96 11.45
N THR A 46 -7.31 7.41 10.29
CA THR A 46 -6.31 6.33 10.15
C THR A 46 -4.90 6.84 10.43
N ASP A 47 -4.62 8.11 10.14
CA ASP A 47 -3.28 8.69 10.28
C ASP A 47 -2.99 9.09 11.71
N ALA A 48 -4.03 9.54 12.42
CA ALA A 48 -4.02 9.82 13.85
C ALA A 48 -4.03 8.56 14.73
N ALA A 49 -4.13 7.37 14.15
CA ALA A 49 -4.27 6.11 14.88
C ALA A 49 -2.96 5.66 15.56
N GLN A 50 -3.06 4.95 16.68
CA GLN A 50 -1.87 4.34 17.31
C GLN A 50 -1.32 3.18 16.47
N ALA A 51 -0.06 2.76 16.72
CA ALA A 51 0.60 1.65 16.02
C ALA A 51 -0.31 0.46 15.76
N HIS A 52 -0.94 -0.02 16.83
CA HIS A 52 -1.75 -1.23 16.84
C HIS A 52 -3.02 -1.11 16.00
N ASP A 53 -3.48 0.11 15.73
CA ASP A 53 -4.60 0.42 14.88
C ASP A 53 -4.17 0.66 13.42
N ARG A 54 -2.99 1.27 13.20
CA ARG A 54 -2.40 1.53 11.88
C ARG A 54 -2.04 0.25 11.14
N ILE A 55 -1.63 -0.83 11.81
CA ILE A 55 -1.31 -2.15 11.21
C ILE A 55 -2.37 -2.57 10.17
N ARG A 56 -3.63 -2.28 10.47
CA ARG A 56 -4.78 -2.69 9.64
C ARG A 56 -4.78 -2.04 8.26
N PHE A 57 -4.12 -0.89 8.15
CA PHE A 57 -4.03 -0.05 6.95
C PHE A 57 -2.60 0.14 6.45
N PHE A 58 -1.59 -0.19 7.26
CA PHE A 58 -0.19 -0.01 6.93
C PHE A 58 0.28 -1.16 6.04
N LEU A 59 0.22 -0.90 4.75
CA LEU A 59 0.81 -1.72 3.71
C LEU A 59 2.20 -1.17 3.40
N LYS A 60 3.15 -2.04 3.06
CA LYS A 60 4.45 -1.65 2.47
C LYS A 60 4.27 -0.58 1.39
N ASP A 61 3.20 -0.69 0.60
CA ASP A 61 2.84 0.27 -0.46
C ASP A 61 2.64 1.69 0.07
N ARG A 62 2.02 1.84 1.24
CA ARG A 62 1.81 3.15 1.87
C ARG A 62 3.15 3.80 2.25
N LEU A 63 4.08 3.02 2.78
CA LEU A 63 5.42 3.50 3.08
C LEU A 63 6.18 3.90 1.81
N VAL A 64 6.11 3.07 0.76
CA VAL A 64 6.70 3.37 -0.54
C VAL A 64 6.08 4.64 -1.16
N ARG A 65 4.76 4.84 -1.02
CA ARG A 65 4.09 6.09 -1.42
C ARG A 65 4.69 7.30 -0.69
N ASN A 66 4.83 7.22 0.64
CA ASN A 66 5.46 8.26 1.44
C ASN A 66 6.91 8.55 0.97
N PHE A 67 7.70 7.52 0.67
CA PHE A 67 9.07 7.69 0.18
C PHE A 67 9.11 8.44 -1.16
N ARG A 68 8.18 8.12 -2.08
CA ARG A 68 8.03 8.83 -3.35
C ARG A 68 7.59 10.28 -3.15
N ASP A 69 6.65 10.53 -2.23
CA ASP A 69 6.15 11.87 -1.93
C ASP A 69 7.25 12.80 -1.44
N VAL A 70 8.15 12.28 -0.59
CA VAL A 70 9.34 13.01 -0.17
C VAL A 70 10.32 13.19 -1.32
N GLY A 71 10.64 12.15 -2.08
CA GLY A 71 11.56 12.29 -3.21
C GLY A 71 11.12 13.37 -4.21
N ARG A 72 9.81 13.48 -4.46
CA ARG A 72 9.24 14.53 -5.30
C ARG A 72 9.25 15.90 -4.64
N ALA A 73 8.96 15.99 -3.34
CA ALA A 73 9.09 17.25 -2.62
C ALA A 73 10.53 17.76 -2.67
N TRP A 74 11.49 16.85 -2.51
CA TRP A 74 12.90 17.15 -2.62
C TRP A 74 13.28 17.67 -4.01
N ALA A 75 12.86 16.99 -5.07
CA ALA A 75 13.11 17.45 -6.43
C ALA A 75 12.44 18.80 -6.77
N ARG A 76 11.24 19.06 -6.24
CA ARG A 76 10.58 20.37 -6.42
C ARG A 76 11.37 21.50 -5.79
N ASP A 77 11.94 21.27 -4.61
CA ASP A 77 12.63 22.31 -3.85
C ASP A 77 14.09 22.50 -4.32
N ALA A 78 14.76 21.41 -4.70
CA ALA A 78 16.19 21.41 -5.07
C ALA A 78 16.44 21.37 -6.59
N GLY A 79 15.42 21.14 -7.41
CA GLY A 79 15.58 20.83 -8.84
C GLY A 79 15.96 19.35 -9.05
N SER A 80 16.67 19.04 -10.14
CA SER A 80 17.16 17.67 -10.37
C SER A 80 18.18 17.28 -9.28
N VAL A 81 17.90 16.19 -8.57
CA VAL A 81 18.71 15.70 -7.46
C VAL A 81 19.52 14.48 -7.90
N SER A 82 20.82 14.49 -7.64
CA SER A 82 21.68 13.30 -7.79
C SER A 82 22.21 12.87 -6.44
N VAL A 83 21.90 11.63 -6.07
CA VAL A 83 22.33 11.01 -4.81
C VAL A 83 23.34 9.92 -5.10
N GLU A 84 24.52 10.02 -4.48
CA GLU A 84 25.54 8.98 -4.53
C GLU A 84 25.75 8.43 -3.12
N VAL A 85 25.46 7.14 -2.93
CA VAL A 85 25.60 6.46 -1.65
C VAL A 85 26.80 5.53 -1.73
N ALA A 86 27.90 5.91 -1.08
CA ALA A 86 29.06 5.03 -0.89
C ALA A 86 28.83 4.09 0.30
N GLY A 87 29.43 2.90 0.26
CA GLY A 87 29.26 1.91 1.33
C GLY A 87 27.85 1.31 1.37
N CYS A 88 27.21 1.12 0.21
CA CYS A 88 25.82 0.67 0.13
C CYS A 88 25.56 -0.71 0.78
N GLU A 89 26.61 -1.51 0.99
CA GLU A 89 26.60 -2.76 1.75
C GLU A 89 26.29 -2.56 3.24
N HIS A 90 26.55 -1.37 3.78
CA HIS A 90 26.30 -1.01 5.18
C HIS A 90 24.92 -0.35 5.39
N LEU A 91 24.17 -0.09 4.31
CA LEU A 91 22.80 0.37 4.44
C LEU A 91 21.96 -0.67 5.16
N ASP A 92 21.23 -0.22 6.18
CA ASP A 92 20.13 -0.99 6.72
C ASP A 92 19.02 -1.16 5.67
N ASP A 93 18.17 -2.17 5.84
CA ASP A 93 17.14 -2.53 4.87
C ASP A 93 16.12 -1.41 4.60
N GLY A 94 15.85 -0.57 5.60
CA GLY A 94 14.92 0.54 5.49
C GLY A 94 15.50 1.68 4.64
N SER A 95 16.74 2.08 4.92
CA SER A 95 17.49 3.05 4.11
C SER A 95 17.67 2.54 2.69
N ARG A 96 17.98 1.25 2.50
CA ARG A 96 18.08 0.64 1.17
C ARG A 96 16.76 0.75 0.40
N LEU A 97 15.65 0.35 1.01
CA LEU A 97 14.33 0.46 0.39
C LEU A 97 13.99 1.91 0.02
N PHE A 98 14.37 2.88 0.85
CA PHE A 98 14.19 4.30 0.55
C PHE A 98 14.95 4.72 -0.72
N PHE A 99 16.25 4.42 -0.78
CA PHE A 99 17.09 4.78 -1.93
C PHE A 99 16.65 4.07 -3.21
N GLU A 100 16.29 2.80 -3.13
CA GLU A 100 15.71 2.05 -4.25
C GLU A 100 14.39 2.68 -4.72
N THR A 101 13.54 3.10 -3.79
CA THR A 101 12.29 3.79 -4.11
C THR A 101 12.55 5.13 -4.80
N LEU A 102 13.50 5.93 -4.31
CA LEU A 102 13.88 7.19 -4.94
C LEU A 102 14.43 6.99 -6.36
N ALA A 103 15.21 5.91 -6.58
CA ALA A 103 15.73 5.58 -7.90
C ALA A 103 14.61 5.35 -8.94
N THR A 104 13.41 4.95 -8.49
CA THR A 104 12.25 4.78 -9.39
C THR A 104 11.63 6.10 -9.87
N LEU A 105 11.99 7.25 -9.28
CA LEU A 105 11.48 8.57 -9.68
C LEU A 105 12.14 9.10 -10.97
N GLY A 106 13.24 8.50 -11.41
CA GLY A 106 13.82 8.79 -12.72
C GLY A 106 14.56 10.13 -12.80
N THR A 107 14.25 10.94 -13.82
CA THR A 107 15.05 12.12 -14.21
C THR A 107 15.15 13.21 -13.14
N ASP A 108 14.16 13.29 -12.26
CA ASP A 108 14.11 14.30 -11.22
C ASP A 108 14.95 13.92 -9.98
N VAL A 109 15.13 12.61 -9.73
CA VAL A 109 15.95 12.07 -8.64
C VAL A 109 16.72 10.85 -9.12
N THR A 110 18.02 11.01 -9.37
CA THR A 110 18.90 9.89 -9.74
C THR A 110 19.65 9.38 -8.53
N VAL A 111 19.61 8.07 -8.28
CA VAL A 111 20.34 7.44 -7.17
C VAL A 111 21.37 6.46 -7.72
N ARG A 112 22.61 6.56 -7.24
CA ARG A 112 23.69 5.60 -7.53
C ARG A 112 24.21 5.01 -6.23
N LEU A 113 24.23 3.68 -6.16
CA LEU A 113 24.73 2.94 -5.01
C LEU A 113 26.11 2.35 -5.34
N PHE A 114 27.11 2.64 -4.51
CA PHE A 114 28.48 2.17 -4.68
C PHE A 114 28.96 1.38 -3.46
N PRO A 115 29.72 0.29 -3.66
CA PRO A 115 30.39 -0.36 -2.55
C PRO A 115 31.44 0.56 -1.93
N GLY A 116 31.67 0.47 -0.62
CA GLY A 116 32.58 1.34 0.11
C GLY A 116 34.05 1.08 -0.21
N ALA A 117 34.87 2.14 -0.19
CA ALA A 117 36.33 1.99 -0.12
C ALA A 117 36.74 1.73 1.35
N PRO A 118 37.67 0.78 1.64
CA PRO A 118 38.05 0.48 3.02
C PRO A 118 38.57 1.71 3.77
N GLY A 119 37.98 2.03 4.92
CA GLY A 119 38.50 3.02 5.88
C GLY A 119 38.09 4.49 5.66
N THR A 120 36.98 4.75 4.97
CA THR A 120 36.40 6.10 4.84
C THR A 120 35.24 6.32 5.82
N ASP A 121 35.52 6.26 7.13
CA ASP A 121 34.55 6.70 8.15
C ASP A 121 34.49 8.24 8.16
N VAL A 122 33.48 8.80 7.50
CA VAL A 122 33.11 10.20 7.66
C VAL A 122 32.23 10.29 8.90
N ALA A 123 32.55 11.20 9.83
CA ALA A 123 31.69 11.42 10.99
C ALA A 123 30.28 11.86 10.54
N PRO A 124 29.21 11.36 11.20
CA PRO A 124 27.84 11.65 10.80
C PRO A 124 27.57 13.16 10.90
N ALA A 125 26.99 13.75 9.85
CA ALA A 125 26.59 15.16 9.85
C ALA A 125 25.33 15.41 10.70
N TYR A 126 24.46 14.40 10.82
CA TYR A 126 23.26 14.46 11.63
C TYR A 126 23.60 14.17 13.11
N GLU A 127 23.27 15.11 14.00
CA GLU A 127 23.37 14.89 15.45
C GLU A 127 22.08 14.28 16.01
N GLU A 128 22.14 13.02 16.43
CA GLU A 128 21.07 12.34 17.16
C GLU A 128 20.70 13.11 18.44
N ASN A 129 19.41 13.24 18.74
CA ASN A 129 18.94 13.88 19.97
C ASN A 129 19.22 13.03 21.23
N ALA A 130 18.94 13.57 22.42
CA ALA A 130 19.28 12.88 23.67
C ALA A 130 18.61 11.50 23.83
N ARG A 131 17.39 11.35 23.33
CA ARG A 131 16.62 10.11 23.42
C ARG A 131 17.09 9.08 22.41
N GLU A 132 17.31 9.53 21.19
CA GLU A 132 17.95 8.80 20.11
C GLU A 132 19.31 8.21 20.55
N ARG A 133 20.17 9.04 21.15
CA ARG A 133 21.45 8.60 21.73
C ARG A 133 21.28 7.60 22.86
N ARG A 134 20.24 7.73 23.69
CA ARG A 134 19.96 6.75 24.76
C ARG A 134 19.57 5.40 24.19
N VAL A 135 18.70 5.38 23.18
CA VAL A 135 18.34 4.14 22.47
C VAL A 135 19.57 3.52 21.84
N GLU A 136 20.38 4.31 21.12
CA GLU A 136 21.60 3.82 20.47
C GLU A 136 22.59 3.26 21.50
N HIS A 137 22.78 3.94 22.62
CA HIS A 137 23.62 3.46 23.72
C HIS A 137 23.12 2.12 24.25
N LEU A 138 21.84 2.02 24.62
CA LEU A 138 21.28 0.78 25.18
C LEU A 138 21.28 -0.38 24.18
N CYS A 139 21.13 -0.11 22.88
CA CYS A 139 21.20 -1.13 21.84
C CYS A 139 22.63 -1.54 21.45
N SER A 140 23.64 -0.70 21.71
CA SER A 140 25.04 -0.94 21.33
C SER A 140 25.93 -1.41 22.48
N THR A 141 25.54 -1.17 23.74
CA THR A 141 26.34 -1.59 24.89
C THR A 141 26.39 -3.11 25.02
N ALA A 142 27.60 -3.65 25.26
CA ALA A 142 27.80 -5.05 25.65
C ALA A 142 27.32 -5.36 27.09
N GLY A 143 26.83 -4.36 27.84
CA GLY A 143 26.26 -4.53 29.17
C GLY A 143 24.82 -5.06 29.10
N SER A 144 24.39 -5.79 30.13
CA SER A 144 22.98 -6.21 30.24
C SER A 144 22.13 -5.03 30.74
N PRO A 145 21.17 -4.52 29.94
CA PRO A 145 20.27 -3.44 30.37
C PRO A 145 19.45 -3.88 31.58
N GLY A 146 19.20 -2.95 32.51
CA GLY A 146 18.34 -3.20 33.67
C GLY A 146 16.86 -3.21 33.31
N GLU A 147 15.98 -3.64 34.23
CA GLU A 147 14.53 -3.70 33.99
C GLU A 147 13.93 -2.35 33.54
N GLY A 148 14.34 -1.24 34.16
CA GLY A 148 13.87 0.09 33.77
C GLY A 148 14.36 0.55 32.40
N ASP A 149 15.50 0.02 31.92
CA ASP A 149 15.97 0.28 30.55
C ASP A 149 15.21 -0.58 29.53
N LEU A 150 14.86 -1.82 29.88
CA LEU A 150 14.01 -2.68 29.06
C LEU A 150 12.61 -2.09 28.90
N ASP A 151 12.02 -1.55 29.98
CA ASP A 151 10.73 -0.87 29.92
C ASP A 151 10.79 0.39 29.05
N PHE A 152 11.86 1.19 29.19
CA PHE A 152 12.11 2.34 28.31
C PHE A 152 12.21 1.91 26.84
N LEU A 153 12.99 0.87 26.53
CA LEU A 153 13.14 0.36 25.17
C LEU A 153 11.80 -0.16 24.60
N MET A 154 10.98 -0.81 25.41
CA MET A 154 9.64 -1.25 24.99
C MET A 154 8.74 -0.06 24.63
N GLU A 155 8.74 1.00 25.44
CA GLU A 155 8.01 2.23 25.10
C GLU A 155 8.53 2.89 23.83
N GLU A 156 9.85 2.91 23.62
CA GLU A 156 10.44 3.42 22.38
C GLU A 156 10.02 2.61 21.16
N ALA A 157 10.05 1.28 21.25
CA ALA A 157 9.59 0.41 20.18
C ALA A 157 8.13 0.71 19.80
N ASP A 158 7.26 0.95 20.79
CA ASP A 158 5.86 1.31 20.55
C ASP A 158 5.69 2.67 19.89
N ARG A 159 6.52 3.65 20.28
CA ARG A 159 6.54 4.98 19.64
C ARG A 159 7.00 4.86 18.18
N TYR A 160 8.08 4.13 17.92
CA TYR A 160 8.56 3.89 16.56
C TYR A 160 7.53 3.15 15.69
N LEU A 161 6.94 2.06 16.19
CA LEU A 161 5.85 1.37 15.50
C LEU A 161 4.67 2.30 15.21
N SER A 162 4.33 3.20 16.13
CA SER A 162 3.21 4.14 15.96
C SER A 162 3.43 5.13 14.84
N LEU A 163 4.70 5.48 14.58
CA LEU A 163 5.08 6.37 13.48
C LEU A 163 5.26 5.62 12.14
N GLY A 164 5.28 4.28 12.16
CA GLY A 164 5.53 3.45 10.98
C GLY A 164 6.99 2.98 10.86
N ASP A 165 7.81 3.22 11.89
CA ASP A 165 9.20 2.79 11.95
C ASP A 165 9.33 1.34 12.46
N SER A 166 9.09 0.38 11.57
CA SER A 166 9.24 -1.04 11.90
C SER A 166 10.68 -1.51 12.05
N TRP A 167 11.68 -0.84 11.46
CA TRP A 167 13.09 -1.28 11.51
C TRP A 167 13.79 -0.87 12.80
N SER A 168 13.62 0.38 13.25
CA SER A 168 14.12 0.79 14.57
C SER A 168 13.41 0.01 15.65
N ALA A 169 12.10 -0.21 15.52
CA ALA A 169 11.36 -1.07 16.43
C ALA A 169 11.87 -2.50 16.43
N GLU A 170 12.10 -3.14 15.28
CA GLU A 170 12.72 -4.48 15.20
C GLU A 170 14.06 -4.53 15.95
N ARG A 171 14.95 -3.56 15.72
CA ARG A 171 16.27 -3.54 16.37
C ARG A 171 16.14 -3.45 17.88
N ILE A 172 15.29 -2.55 18.36
CA ILE A 172 15.02 -2.36 19.79
C ILE A 172 14.41 -3.64 20.39
N LEU A 173 13.36 -4.17 19.77
CA LEU A 173 12.65 -5.36 20.23
C LEU A 173 13.55 -6.60 20.22
N SER A 174 14.50 -6.70 19.30
CA SER A 174 15.49 -7.78 19.27
C SER A 174 16.41 -7.74 20.49
N VAL A 175 16.84 -6.53 20.90
CA VAL A 175 17.61 -6.35 22.14
C VAL A 175 16.76 -6.73 23.34
N VAL A 176 15.53 -6.21 23.44
CA VAL A 176 14.62 -6.56 24.55
C VAL A 176 14.39 -8.07 24.62
N LEU A 177 14.14 -8.72 23.48
CA LEU A 177 13.86 -10.15 23.41
C LEU A 177 15.01 -11.02 23.94
N ASN A 178 16.26 -10.60 23.73
CA ASN A 178 17.45 -11.30 24.25
C ASN A 178 17.50 -11.32 25.79
N HIS A 179 16.77 -10.42 26.45
CA HIS A 179 16.72 -10.31 27.91
C HIS A 179 15.34 -10.68 28.50
N ARG A 180 14.25 -10.44 27.75
CA ARG A 180 12.85 -10.62 28.15
C ARG A 180 12.05 -11.30 27.03
N ALA A 181 11.96 -12.63 27.09
CA ALA A 181 11.26 -13.45 26.09
C ALA A 181 9.74 -13.58 26.38
N GLU A 182 9.06 -12.47 26.63
CA GLU A 182 7.63 -12.47 26.95
C GLU A 182 6.74 -12.43 25.69
N PRO A 183 5.52 -13.01 25.73
CA PRO A 183 4.60 -13.00 24.59
C PRO A 183 4.34 -11.62 23.98
N ALA A 184 4.30 -10.56 24.81
CA ALA A 184 4.05 -9.19 24.33
C ALA A 184 5.17 -8.67 23.41
N VAL A 185 6.43 -9.06 23.67
CA VAL A 185 7.58 -8.69 22.82
C VAL A 185 7.46 -9.37 21.47
N TRP A 186 7.10 -10.66 21.46
CA TRP A 186 6.86 -11.43 20.24
C TRP A 186 5.76 -10.83 19.36
N GLY A 187 4.65 -10.39 19.95
CA GLY A 187 3.56 -9.74 19.21
C GLY A 187 4.02 -8.47 18.47
N LYS A 188 4.80 -7.62 19.14
CA LYS A 188 5.34 -6.38 18.56
C LYS A 188 6.41 -6.65 17.51
N LEU A 189 7.29 -7.64 17.76
CA LEU A 189 8.33 -8.01 16.79
C LEU A 189 7.72 -8.62 15.53
N GLY A 190 6.69 -9.47 15.69
CA GLY A 190 5.94 -10.02 14.56
C GLY A 190 5.26 -8.94 13.74
N LEU A 191 4.76 -7.88 14.40
CA LEU A 191 4.26 -6.70 13.70
C LEU A 191 5.35 -5.99 12.90
N SER A 192 6.52 -5.74 13.50
CA SER A 192 7.65 -5.13 12.78
C SER A 192 7.96 -5.91 11.50
N TYR A 193 8.05 -7.24 11.58
CA TYR A 193 8.27 -8.08 10.40
C TYR A 193 7.14 -8.02 9.38
N ALA A 194 5.88 -8.04 9.82
CA ALA A 194 4.74 -7.94 8.92
C ALA A 194 4.72 -6.62 8.15
N MET A 195 5.04 -5.49 8.80
CA MET A 195 5.13 -4.16 8.17
C MET A 195 6.24 -4.10 7.11
N GLN A 196 7.30 -4.89 7.27
CA GLN A 196 8.40 -5.00 6.31
C GLN A 196 8.14 -6.01 5.17
N GLY A 197 7.01 -6.74 5.22
CA GLY A 197 6.71 -7.82 4.26
C GLY A 197 7.41 -9.15 4.57
N ARG A 198 8.09 -9.25 5.72
CA ARG A 198 8.80 -10.45 6.20
C ARG A 198 7.84 -11.42 6.88
N THR A 199 6.92 -11.96 6.07
CA THR A 199 5.71 -12.63 6.57
C THR A 199 5.99 -13.96 7.27
N MET A 200 7.10 -14.64 6.95
CA MET A 200 7.47 -15.91 7.60
C MET A 200 8.03 -15.67 9.00
N GLU A 201 8.89 -14.65 9.16
CA GLU A 201 9.38 -14.23 10.47
C GLU A 201 8.23 -13.69 11.34
N ALA A 202 7.30 -12.94 10.73
CA ALA A 202 6.09 -12.50 11.42
C ALA A 202 5.25 -13.69 11.94
N GLU A 203 5.04 -14.71 11.10
CA GLU A 203 4.31 -15.94 11.50
C GLU A 203 4.98 -16.62 12.69
N PHE A 204 6.31 -16.78 12.66
CA PHE A 204 7.05 -17.36 13.77
C PHE A 204 6.82 -16.59 15.08
N CYS A 205 6.93 -15.26 15.04
CA CYS A 205 6.69 -14.42 16.21
C CYS A 205 5.24 -14.51 16.70
N TYR A 206 4.25 -14.50 15.81
CA TYR A 206 2.86 -14.62 16.22
C TYR A 206 2.51 -15.98 16.82
N LEU A 207 3.12 -17.07 16.34
CA LEU A 207 2.97 -18.38 16.98
C LEU A 207 3.51 -18.39 18.42
N ARG A 208 4.60 -17.67 18.70
CA ARG A 208 5.10 -17.48 20.08
C ARG A 208 4.20 -16.57 20.92
N TRP A 209 3.69 -15.49 20.32
CA TRP A 209 2.74 -14.61 21.01
C TRP A 209 1.45 -15.35 21.39
N ARG A 210 1.00 -16.28 20.55
CA ARG A 210 -0.17 -17.13 20.76
C ARG A 210 -0.06 -18.04 21.98
N GLU A 211 1.15 -18.32 22.48
CA GLU A 211 1.37 -19.07 23.73
C GLU A 211 1.01 -18.26 25.00
N SER A 212 0.57 -17.01 24.85
CA SER A 212 0.10 -16.17 25.97
C SER A 212 -1.07 -16.80 26.73
N THR A 213 -1.03 -16.67 28.06
CA THR A 213 -2.15 -17.04 28.94
C THR A 213 -3.31 -16.04 28.89
N SER A 214 -3.08 -14.83 28.34
CA SER A 214 -4.13 -13.84 28.12
C SER A 214 -4.94 -14.22 26.89
N ALA A 215 -6.25 -14.46 27.08
CA ALA A 215 -7.17 -14.76 25.98
C ALA A 215 -7.17 -13.66 24.91
N VAL A 216 -7.03 -12.39 25.32
CA VAL A 216 -6.94 -11.24 24.39
C VAL A 216 -5.66 -11.29 23.58
N ALA A 217 -4.52 -11.53 24.22
CA ALA A 217 -3.23 -11.60 23.55
C ALA A 217 -3.18 -12.77 22.56
N ALA A 218 -3.62 -13.97 22.98
CA ALA A 218 -3.70 -15.13 22.11
C ALA A 218 -4.66 -14.91 20.93
N THR A 219 -5.81 -14.25 21.16
CA THR A 219 -6.73 -13.88 20.08
C THR A 219 -6.14 -12.84 19.12
N GLY A 220 -5.36 -11.90 19.64
CA GLY A 220 -4.61 -10.94 18.83
C GLY A 220 -3.60 -11.63 17.92
N ALA A 221 -2.89 -12.63 18.43
CA ALA A 221 -1.98 -13.46 17.64
C ALA A 221 -2.71 -14.26 16.56
N ASP A 222 -3.84 -14.90 16.89
CA ASP A 222 -4.69 -15.62 15.94
C ASP A 222 -5.20 -14.69 14.82
N TYR A 223 -5.60 -13.47 15.16
CA TYR A 223 -6.00 -12.47 14.17
C TYR A 223 -4.84 -12.12 13.23
N ALA A 224 -3.65 -11.86 13.78
CA ALA A 224 -2.49 -11.51 12.98
C ALA A 224 -2.07 -12.66 12.03
N LEU A 225 -2.05 -13.90 12.53
CA LEU A 225 -1.83 -15.10 11.73
C LEU A 225 -2.87 -15.24 10.61
N SER A 226 -4.14 -15.01 10.93
CA SER A 226 -5.21 -15.03 9.93
C SER A 226 -4.96 -14.05 8.79
N MET A 227 -4.53 -12.81 9.10
CA MET A 227 -4.22 -11.82 8.07
C MET A 227 -3.01 -12.22 7.21
N LEU A 228 -1.99 -12.87 7.81
CA LEU A 228 -0.88 -13.43 7.03
C LEU A 228 -1.39 -14.45 6.00
N TYR A 229 -2.17 -15.44 6.44
CA TYR A 229 -2.71 -16.49 5.56
C TYR A 229 -3.75 -16.00 4.56
N ALA A 230 -4.57 -15.01 4.92
CA ALA A 230 -5.62 -14.49 4.04
C ALA A 230 -5.08 -13.51 2.99
N ARG A 231 -4.01 -12.76 3.31
CA ARG A 231 -3.60 -11.58 2.53
C ARG A 231 -2.09 -11.43 2.33
N HIS A 232 -1.28 -11.55 3.38
CA HIS A 232 0.09 -11.03 3.32
C HIS A 232 1.15 -12.04 2.90
N HIS A 233 0.97 -13.33 3.20
CA HIS A 233 1.89 -14.36 2.74
C HIS A 233 2.01 -14.38 1.20
N PRO A 234 3.13 -14.92 0.68
CA PRO A 234 3.25 -15.26 -0.74
C PRO A 234 2.05 -16.09 -1.21
N PRO A 235 1.57 -15.91 -2.46
CA PRO A 235 0.36 -16.57 -2.94
C PRO A 235 0.30 -18.08 -2.69
N PHE A 236 1.43 -18.78 -2.81
CA PHE A 236 1.52 -20.24 -2.60
C PHE A 236 1.37 -20.69 -1.14
N LEU A 237 1.47 -19.79 -0.16
CA LEU A 237 1.24 -20.06 1.26
C LEU A 237 -0.14 -19.58 1.75
N ARG A 238 -0.87 -18.80 0.94
CA ARG A 238 -2.17 -18.27 1.34
C ARG A 238 -3.19 -19.39 1.48
N SER A 239 -4.00 -19.34 2.54
CA SER A 239 -5.07 -20.30 2.81
C SER A 239 -6.20 -19.63 3.59
N LEU A 240 -7.34 -19.47 2.94
CA LEU A 240 -8.55 -18.95 3.60
C LEU A 240 -9.06 -19.92 4.68
N ASP A 241 -8.78 -21.21 4.53
CA ASP A 241 -9.15 -22.23 5.53
C ASP A 241 -8.37 -22.09 6.82
N LYS A 242 -7.04 -22.02 6.73
CA LYS A 242 -6.20 -21.73 7.89
C LYS A 242 -6.54 -20.38 8.52
N ALA A 243 -6.77 -19.36 7.70
CA ALA A 243 -7.14 -18.04 8.19
C ALA A 243 -8.44 -18.07 9.01
N ALA A 244 -9.44 -18.82 8.56
CA ALA A 244 -10.70 -19.02 9.29
C ALA A 244 -10.49 -19.83 10.58
N GLU A 245 -9.68 -20.88 10.56
CA GLU A 245 -9.37 -21.70 11.75
C GLU A 245 -8.77 -20.87 12.88
N PHE A 246 -7.80 -20.01 12.59
CA PHE A 246 -7.23 -19.10 13.59
C PHE A 246 -8.29 -18.18 14.18
N LEU A 247 -9.13 -17.57 13.34
CA LEU A 247 -10.16 -16.65 13.81
C LEU A 247 -11.23 -17.34 14.66
N GLU A 248 -11.65 -18.55 14.28
CA GLU A 248 -12.54 -19.39 15.09
C GLU A 248 -11.92 -19.75 16.44
N HIS A 249 -10.65 -20.16 16.45
CA HIS A 249 -9.93 -20.44 17.68
C HIS A 249 -9.90 -19.22 18.61
N GLY A 250 -9.48 -18.06 18.12
CA GLY A 250 -9.45 -16.82 18.90
C GLY A 250 -10.83 -16.41 19.41
N TYR A 251 -11.87 -16.54 18.58
CA TYR A 251 -13.23 -16.24 19.02
C TYR A 251 -13.73 -17.17 20.11
N ALA A 252 -13.41 -18.46 20.02
CA ALA A 252 -13.75 -19.44 21.07
C ALA A 252 -13.06 -19.11 22.41
N LEU A 253 -11.83 -18.55 22.39
CA LEU A 253 -11.18 -18.04 23.60
C LEU A 253 -11.98 -16.88 24.20
N LEU A 254 -12.33 -15.88 23.39
CA LEU A 254 -13.11 -14.71 23.85
C LEU A 254 -14.51 -15.07 24.35
N GLN A 255 -15.14 -16.12 23.82
CA GLN A 255 -16.44 -16.59 24.30
C GLN A 255 -16.37 -17.19 25.71
N ARG A 256 -15.23 -17.80 26.07
CA ARG A 256 -15.00 -18.37 27.40
C ARG A 256 -14.56 -17.33 28.43
N SER A 257 -14.07 -16.17 27.97
CA SER A 257 -13.70 -15.04 28.83
C SER A 257 -14.94 -14.38 29.45
N ARG A 258 -14.82 -13.93 30.70
CA ARG A 258 -15.86 -13.15 31.38
C ARG A 258 -15.64 -11.67 31.12
N GLN A 259 -16.73 -10.93 30.94
CA GLN A 259 -16.69 -9.48 30.71
C GLN A 259 -15.93 -8.70 31.79
N ALA A 260 -16.04 -9.13 33.06
CA ALA A 260 -15.37 -8.48 34.19
C ALA A 260 -13.83 -8.60 34.15
N ASP A 261 -13.31 -9.58 33.41
CA ASP A 261 -11.88 -9.92 33.39
C ASP A 261 -11.17 -9.33 32.16
N VAL A 262 -11.92 -8.79 31.20
CA VAL A 262 -11.41 -8.30 29.92
C VAL A 262 -12.06 -6.95 29.59
N GLU A 263 -11.24 -5.90 29.62
CA GLU A 263 -11.62 -4.60 29.11
C GLU A 263 -12.02 -4.71 27.63
N ASP A 264 -13.10 -4.04 27.22
CA ASP A 264 -13.53 -4.00 25.82
C ASP A 264 -13.74 -5.40 25.18
N LEU A 265 -14.17 -6.42 25.94
CA LEU A 265 -14.34 -7.79 25.41
C LEU A 265 -15.23 -7.87 24.15
N ASP A 266 -16.32 -7.10 24.12
CA ASP A 266 -17.21 -7.04 22.96
C ASP A 266 -16.50 -6.45 21.74
N PHE A 267 -15.63 -5.46 21.94
CA PHE A 267 -14.80 -4.93 20.87
C PHE A 267 -13.85 -6.01 20.32
N HIS A 268 -13.17 -6.77 21.17
CA HIS A 268 -12.30 -7.87 20.71
C HIS A 268 -13.08 -8.93 19.92
N LYS A 269 -14.30 -9.25 20.34
CA LYS A 269 -15.21 -10.17 19.63
C LYS A 269 -15.59 -9.63 18.26
N VAL A 270 -16.06 -8.38 18.20
CA VAL A 270 -16.43 -7.73 16.95
C VAL A 270 -15.23 -7.64 16.01
N PHE A 271 -14.06 -7.28 16.54
CA PHE A 271 -12.83 -7.15 15.77
C PHE A 271 -12.39 -8.48 15.16
N ASN A 272 -12.44 -9.57 15.92
CA ASN A 272 -12.18 -10.90 15.39
C ASN A 272 -13.19 -11.27 14.28
N ARG A 273 -14.49 -11.04 14.50
CA ARG A 273 -15.54 -11.36 13.52
C ARG A 273 -15.46 -10.48 12.26
N ASN A 274 -14.93 -9.26 12.35
CA ASN A 274 -14.59 -8.45 11.18
C ASN A 274 -13.51 -9.13 10.31
N GLY A 275 -12.46 -9.68 10.93
CA GLY A 275 -11.46 -10.49 10.22
C GLY A 275 -12.07 -11.72 9.58
N TYR A 276 -13.03 -12.36 10.26
CA TYR A 276 -13.72 -13.55 9.72
C TYR A 276 -14.60 -13.18 8.52
N ALA A 277 -15.36 -12.10 8.60
CA ALA A 277 -16.15 -11.58 7.49
C ALA A 277 -15.29 -11.33 6.23
N LEU A 278 -14.08 -10.80 6.38
CA LEU A 278 -13.14 -10.63 5.26
C LEU A 278 -12.76 -11.99 4.63
N VAL A 279 -12.52 -13.03 5.44
CA VAL A 279 -12.21 -14.38 4.95
C VAL A 279 -13.42 -14.99 4.23
N GLU A 280 -14.62 -14.84 4.80
CA GLU A 280 -15.88 -15.32 4.22
C GLU A 280 -16.20 -14.65 2.89
N PHE A 281 -15.99 -13.34 2.82
CA PHE A 281 -16.11 -12.58 1.59
C PHE A 281 -15.16 -13.08 0.48
N ARG A 282 -13.90 -13.39 0.83
CA ARG A 282 -12.92 -13.95 -0.10
C ARG A 282 -13.24 -15.39 -0.52
N ARG A 283 -13.96 -16.14 0.32
CA ARG A 283 -14.52 -17.47 -0.01
C ARG A 283 -15.80 -17.39 -0.87
N GLY A 284 -16.30 -16.20 -1.15
CA GLY A 284 -17.54 -15.98 -1.91
C GLY A 284 -18.82 -16.12 -1.08
N ARG A 285 -18.72 -16.29 0.25
CA ARG A 285 -19.87 -16.31 1.17
C ARG A 285 -20.22 -14.89 1.61
N VAL A 286 -20.67 -14.07 0.64
CA VAL A 286 -20.81 -12.63 0.86
C VAL A 286 -21.94 -12.29 1.82
N ASP A 287 -23.06 -13.02 1.79
CA ASP A 287 -24.19 -12.81 2.73
C ASP A 287 -23.77 -13.01 4.19
N GLU A 288 -22.94 -14.02 4.45
CA GLU A 288 -22.39 -14.30 5.79
C GLU A 288 -21.47 -13.16 6.25
N ALA A 289 -20.60 -12.68 5.35
CA ALA A 289 -19.75 -11.52 5.64
C ALA A 289 -20.58 -10.27 5.96
N ILE A 290 -21.62 -9.98 5.18
CA ILE A 290 -22.54 -8.84 5.40
C ILE A 290 -23.23 -8.95 6.76
N ALA A 291 -23.71 -10.14 7.11
CA ALA A 291 -24.39 -10.37 8.40
C ALA A 291 -23.45 -10.12 9.59
N LEU A 292 -22.22 -10.65 9.53
CA LEU A 292 -21.19 -10.46 10.57
C LEU A 292 -20.81 -9.00 10.74
N LEU A 293 -20.62 -8.27 9.62
CA LEU A 293 -20.25 -6.86 9.65
C LEU A 293 -21.40 -5.98 10.17
N THR A 294 -22.63 -6.27 9.78
CA THR A 294 -23.82 -5.55 10.25
C THR A 294 -24.03 -5.74 11.75
N ASP A 295 -23.90 -6.97 12.26
CA ASP A 295 -23.95 -7.27 13.69
C ASP A 295 -22.81 -6.56 14.45
N GLY A 296 -21.59 -6.60 13.91
CA GLY A 296 -20.44 -5.91 14.48
C GLY A 296 -20.63 -4.40 14.58
N ILE A 297 -21.12 -3.75 13.53
CA ILE A 297 -21.43 -2.32 13.52
C ILE A 297 -22.49 -2.00 14.56
N ALA A 298 -23.55 -2.82 14.65
CA ALA A 298 -24.62 -2.62 15.63
C ALA A 298 -24.11 -2.68 17.09
N ARG A 299 -23.17 -3.58 17.39
CA ARG A 299 -22.54 -3.71 18.71
C ARG A 299 -21.59 -2.56 19.06
N LEU A 300 -20.94 -1.95 18.07
CA LEU A 300 -20.02 -0.82 18.29
C LEU A 300 -20.71 0.55 18.36
N ARG A 301 -22.02 0.64 18.08
CA ARG A 301 -22.79 1.90 18.04
C ARG A 301 -22.81 2.72 19.35
N SER A 302 -22.39 2.15 20.48
CA SER A 302 -22.42 2.81 21.80
C SER A 302 -21.05 2.94 22.46
N GLY A 303 -20.10 3.69 21.89
CA GLY A 303 -18.85 3.97 22.64
C GLY A 303 -17.89 5.03 22.12
N SER A 304 -16.64 4.94 22.60
CA SER A 304 -15.59 5.97 22.62
C SER A 304 -15.01 6.34 21.25
N ALA A 305 -14.05 7.28 21.19
CA ALA A 305 -13.34 7.65 19.96
C ALA A 305 -12.67 6.45 19.25
N LYS A 306 -12.18 5.46 20.02
CA LYS A 306 -11.67 4.17 19.53
C LYS A 306 -12.73 3.42 18.72
N ASN A 307 -13.98 3.39 19.20
CA ASN A 307 -15.08 2.71 18.50
C ASN A 307 -15.41 3.34 17.15
N ARG A 308 -15.21 4.66 16.97
CA ARG A 308 -15.44 5.34 15.67
C ARG A 308 -14.49 4.85 14.58
N MET A 309 -13.19 4.72 14.88
CA MET A 309 -12.22 4.21 13.89
C MET A 309 -12.47 2.74 13.56
N HIS A 310 -12.81 1.91 14.54
CA HIS A 310 -13.12 0.51 14.22
C HIS A 310 -14.43 0.39 13.44
N GLN A 311 -15.40 1.27 13.69
CA GLN A 311 -16.61 1.35 12.90
C GLN A 311 -16.29 1.69 11.43
N THR A 312 -15.33 2.58 11.13
CA THR A 312 -14.95 2.84 9.73
C THR A 312 -14.41 1.59 9.04
N VAL A 313 -13.60 0.78 9.71
CA VAL A 313 -13.10 -0.49 9.14
C VAL A 313 -14.26 -1.43 8.78
N LEU A 314 -15.21 -1.62 9.70
CA LEU A 314 -16.34 -2.53 9.45
C LEU A 314 -17.26 -1.99 8.35
N VAL A 315 -17.54 -0.68 8.35
CA VAL A 315 -18.37 -0.05 7.31
C VAL A 315 -17.66 -0.12 5.95
N TYR A 316 -16.32 0.04 5.90
CA TYR A 316 -15.53 -0.13 4.68
C TYR A 316 -15.61 -1.55 4.13
N ASN A 317 -15.38 -2.56 4.98
CA ASN A 317 -15.51 -3.96 4.56
C ASN A 317 -16.94 -4.29 4.11
N LEU A 318 -17.95 -3.70 4.77
CA LEU A 318 -19.36 -3.88 4.40
C LEU A 318 -19.66 -3.23 3.05
N ALA A 319 -19.13 -2.02 2.79
CA ALA A 319 -19.27 -1.34 1.52
C ALA A 319 -18.64 -2.15 0.38
N GLN A 320 -17.45 -2.72 0.59
CA GLN A 320 -16.80 -3.61 -0.37
C GLN A 320 -17.63 -4.88 -0.64
N CYS A 321 -18.25 -5.46 0.40
CA CYS A 321 -19.15 -6.60 0.27
C CYS A 321 -20.36 -6.27 -0.60
N TYR A 322 -20.99 -5.11 -0.36
CA TYR A 322 -22.11 -4.64 -1.17
C TYR A 322 -21.71 -4.40 -2.63
N ARG A 323 -20.60 -3.70 -2.87
CA ARG A 323 -20.13 -3.39 -4.23
C ARG A 323 -19.88 -4.67 -5.03
N ARG A 324 -19.12 -5.63 -4.47
CA ARG A 324 -18.81 -6.91 -5.15
C ARG A 324 -20.03 -7.80 -5.35
N SER A 325 -21.12 -7.57 -4.64
CA SER A 325 -22.38 -8.32 -4.79
C SER A 325 -23.39 -7.61 -5.70
N GLY A 326 -23.04 -6.48 -6.30
CA GLY A 326 -23.93 -5.68 -7.15
C GLY A 326 -24.92 -4.81 -6.37
N HIS A 327 -24.83 -4.75 -5.04
CA HIS A 327 -25.64 -3.88 -4.18
C HIS A 327 -25.06 -2.46 -4.15
N HIS A 328 -24.94 -1.83 -5.32
CA HIS A 328 -24.24 -0.55 -5.48
C HIS A 328 -24.86 0.60 -4.67
N ALA A 329 -26.19 0.61 -4.50
CA ALA A 329 -26.87 1.64 -3.72
C ALA A 329 -26.51 1.56 -2.22
N GLU A 330 -26.44 0.35 -1.67
CA GLU A 330 -25.98 0.11 -0.30
C GLU A 330 -24.49 0.43 -0.13
N ALA A 331 -23.66 0.07 -1.12
CA ALA A 331 -22.24 0.40 -1.13
C ALA A 331 -22.02 1.92 -1.10
N ILE A 332 -22.68 2.68 -1.99
CA ILE A 332 -22.62 4.15 -2.03
C ILE A 332 -23.04 4.75 -0.67
N ARG A 333 -24.11 4.25 -0.05
CA ARG A 333 -24.55 4.72 1.27
C ARG A 333 -23.49 4.47 2.33
N ALA A 334 -22.87 3.29 2.33
CA ALA A 334 -21.82 2.94 3.27
C ALA A 334 -20.55 3.80 3.05
N TYR A 335 -20.12 4.03 1.81
CA TYR A 335 -18.98 4.93 1.53
C TYR A 335 -19.28 6.38 1.91
N ARG A 336 -20.50 6.88 1.69
CA ARG A 336 -20.89 8.21 2.18
C ARG A 336 -20.83 8.31 3.70
N GLN A 337 -21.26 7.27 4.41
CA GLN A 337 -21.11 7.21 5.86
C GLN A 337 -19.62 7.22 6.28
N LEU A 338 -18.73 6.56 5.54
CA LEU A 338 -17.29 6.64 5.80
C LEU A 338 -16.74 8.04 5.61
N LEU A 339 -17.19 8.75 4.57
CA LEU A 339 -16.80 10.13 4.31
C LEU A 339 -17.32 11.11 5.38
N GLU A 340 -18.46 10.81 6.02
CA GLU A 340 -18.94 11.56 7.19
C GLU A 340 -18.06 11.31 8.44
N LEU A 341 -17.50 10.11 8.58
CA LEU A 341 -16.61 9.75 9.69
C LEU A 341 -15.19 10.27 9.46
N ASP A 342 -14.68 10.15 8.24
CA ASP A 342 -13.35 10.55 7.80
C ASP A 342 -13.36 10.92 6.30
N GLY A 343 -13.64 12.19 6.03
CA GLY A 343 -13.69 12.71 4.65
C GLY A 343 -12.33 12.87 3.98
N LYS A 344 -11.23 12.57 4.67
CA LYS A 344 -9.85 12.84 4.21
C LYS A 344 -9.13 11.60 3.72
N MET A 345 -9.80 10.45 3.73
CA MET A 345 -9.25 9.22 3.18
C MET A 345 -9.45 9.16 1.67
N PRO A 346 -8.39 9.31 0.85
CA PRO A 346 -8.52 9.25 -0.60
C PRO A 346 -9.08 7.89 -1.06
N GLU A 347 -8.77 6.80 -0.35
CA GLU A 347 -9.30 5.47 -0.63
C GLU A 347 -10.83 5.40 -0.56
N TYR A 348 -11.49 6.17 0.31
CA TYR A 348 -12.96 6.16 0.39
C TYR A 348 -13.61 6.87 -0.80
N HIS A 349 -12.99 7.96 -1.27
CA HIS A 349 -13.44 8.63 -2.50
C HIS A 349 -13.20 7.77 -3.73
N MET A 350 -12.05 7.09 -3.81
CA MET A 350 -11.73 6.17 -4.90
C MET A 350 -12.72 4.99 -4.96
N GLU A 351 -13.04 4.38 -3.82
CA GLU A 351 -13.99 3.26 -3.77
C GLU A 351 -15.44 3.69 -4.01
N LEU A 352 -15.81 4.91 -3.61
CA LEU A 352 -17.08 5.51 -4.02
C LEU A 352 -17.12 5.74 -5.54
N ALA A 353 -16.01 6.19 -6.14
CA ALA A 353 -15.90 6.33 -7.58
C ALA A 353 -16.08 4.98 -8.30
N HIS A 354 -15.46 3.91 -7.80
CA HIS A 354 -15.68 2.56 -8.35
C HIS A 354 -17.17 2.18 -8.37
N CYS A 355 -17.92 2.49 -7.31
CA CYS A 355 -19.36 2.23 -7.30
C CYS A 355 -20.09 2.99 -8.42
N HIS A 356 -19.72 4.24 -8.67
CA HIS A 356 -20.28 5.05 -9.76
C HIS A 356 -19.85 4.55 -11.13
N LEU A 357 -18.60 4.12 -11.30
CA LEU A 357 -18.11 3.48 -12.53
C LEU A 357 -18.87 2.19 -12.84
N ASP A 358 -19.09 1.34 -11.82
CA ASP A 358 -19.86 0.09 -11.97
C ASP A 358 -21.31 0.36 -12.43
N LEU A 359 -21.86 1.55 -12.14
CA LEU A 359 -23.19 2.00 -12.56
C LEU A 359 -23.21 2.78 -13.90
N GLY A 360 -22.05 3.13 -14.45
CA GLY A 360 -21.93 4.01 -15.61
C GLY A 360 -22.11 5.51 -15.32
N ASP A 361 -22.11 5.89 -14.03
CA ASP A 361 -22.25 7.27 -13.55
C ASP A 361 -20.90 8.01 -13.61
N PHE A 362 -20.38 8.22 -14.83
CA PHE A 362 -19.00 8.70 -15.03
C PHE A 362 -18.73 10.11 -14.50
N THR A 363 -19.75 10.97 -14.43
CA THR A 363 -19.59 12.35 -13.93
C THR A 363 -19.37 12.37 -12.41
N GLU A 364 -20.14 11.56 -11.69
CA GLU A 364 -20.03 11.36 -10.25
C GLU A 364 -18.72 10.65 -9.89
N ALA A 365 -18.33 9.65 -10.67
CA ALA A 365 -17.04 8.98 -10.53
C ALA A 365 -15.88 9.98 -10.67
N LEU A 366 -15.93 10.85 -11.70
CA LEU A 366 -14.91 11.88 -11.92
C LEU A 366 -14.78 12.82 -10.71
N ALA A 367 -15.89 13.31 -10.17
CA ALA A 367 -15.88 14.20 -9.01
C ALA A 367 -15.22 13.56 -7.77
N CYS A 368 -15.53 12.27 -7.54
CA CYS A 368 -14.92 11.50 -6.45
C CYS A 368 -13.42 11.31 -6.69
N LEU A 369 -13.00 10.92 -7.90
CA LEU A 369 -11.60 10.69 -8.24
C LEU A 369 -10.75 11.96 -8.19
N LEU A 370 -11.29 13.11 -8.59
CA LEU A 370 -10.60 14.40 -8.43
C LEU A 370 -10.33 14.71 -6.96
N THR A 371 -11.30 14.44 -6.09
CA THR A 371 -11.13 14.60 -4.64
C THR A 371 -10.09 13.60 -4.09
N ALA A 372 -10.15 12.34 -4.53
CA ALA A 372 -9.16 11.33 -4.16
C ALA A 372 -7.74 11.72 -4.58
N ARG A 373 -7.57 12.29 -5.78
CA ARG A 373 -6.28 12.78 -6.29
C ARG A 373 -5.76 13.94 -5.45
N ASP A 374 -6.62 14.88 -5.09
CA ASP A 374 -6.21 16.06 -4.32
C ASP A 374 -5.80 15.68 -2.88
N LEU A 375 -6.45 14.66 -2.30
CA LEU A 375 -6.10 14.10 -1.00
C LEU A 375 -4.89 13.15 -1.04
N GLY A 376 -4.69 12.42 -2.14
CA GLY A 376 -3.67 11.39 -2.32
C GLY A 376 -3.03 11.45 -3.71
N PRO A 377 -2.21 12.47 -4.01
CA PRO A 377 -1.70 12.70 -5.36
C PRO A 377 -0.76 11.60 -5.86
N SER A 378 -0.23 10.77 -4.96
CA SER A 378 0.69 9.68 -5.27
C SER A 378 0.06 8.30 -5.46
N ILE A 379 -1.28 8.21 -5.40
CA ILE A 379 -1.99 6.95 -5.59
C ILE A 379 -2.16 6.70 -7.09
N GLN A 380 -1.33 5.82 -7.65
CA GLN A 380 -1.36 5.44 -9.07
C GLN A 380 -2.77 5.08 -9.55
N GLU A 381 -3.47 4.23 -8.79
CA GLU A 381 -4.80 3.71 -9.14
C GLU A 381 -5.82 4.84 -9.36
N VAL A 382 -5.74 5.93 -8.60
CA VAL A 382 -6.61 7.11 -8.81
C VAL A 382 -6.38 7.72 -10.18
N HIS A 383 -5.13 7.82 -10.63
CA HIS A 383 -4.79 8.38 -11.96
C HIS A 383 -5.22 7.44 -13.09
N SER A 384 -5.06 6.13 -12.93
CA SER A 384 -5.57 5.15 -13.89
C SER A 384 -7.10 5.23 -14.03
N LEU A 385 -7.81 5.33 -12.91
CA LEU A 385 -9.27 5.47 -12.92
C LEU A 385 -9.71 6.82 -13.49
N LEU A 386 -8.98 7.90 -13.24
CA LEU A 386 -9.22 9.19 -13.90
C LEU A 386 -9.09 9.05 -15.42
N GLY A 387 -8.03 8.39 -15.89
CA GLY A 387 -7.80 8.12 -17.31
C GLY A 387 -8.99 7.40 -17.94
N PHE A 388 -9.39 6.28 -17.32
CA PHE A 388 -10.54 5.50 -17.77
C PHE A 388 -11.82 6.35 -17.80
N THR A 389 -12.09 7.08 -16.71
CA THR A 389 -13.29 7.91 -16.58
C THR A 389 -13.35 9.02 -17.64
N TYR A 390 -12.21 9.64 -17.94
CA TYR A 390 -12.14 10.66 -18.99
C TYR A 390 -12.42 10.09 -20.39
N LEU A 391 -11.94 8.89 -20.71
CA LEU A 391 -12.28 8.23 -21.98
C LEU A 391 -13.78 7.97 -22.09
N GLN A 392 -14.41 7.46 -21.02
CA GLN A 392 -15.86 7.23 -21.00
C GLN A 392 -16.68 8.53 -21.14
N LEU A 393 -16.11 9.67 -20.76
CA LEU A 393 -16.70 11.00 -20.93
C LEU A 393 -16.35 11.66 -22.29
N GLY A 394 -15.64 10.96 -23.18
CA GLY A 394 -15.22 11.49 -24.49
C GLY A 394 -14.16 12.59 -24.38
N ARG A 395 -13.28 12.52 -23.37
CA ARG A 395 -12.21 13.50 -23.09
C ARG A 395 -10.83 12.84 -23.19
N PRO A 396 -10.39 12.39 -24.38
CA PRO A 396 -9.17 11.61 -24.53
C PRO A 396 -7.90 12.38 -24.15
N ASP A 397 -7.81 13.69 -24.39
CA ASP A 397 -6.64 14.50 -24.01
C ASP A 397 -6.42 14.54 -22.47
N ASP A 398 -7.51 14.64 -21.71
CA ASP A 398 -7.47 14.57 -20.25
C ASP A 398 -7.10 13.16 -19.77
N ALA A 399 -7.57 12.13 -20.48
CA ALA A 399 -7.23 10.74 -20.20
C ALA A 399 -5.73 10.48 -20.40
N VAL A 400 -5.15 10.97 -21.49
CA VAL A 400 -3.70 10.90 -21.76
C VAL A 400 -2.92 11.54 -20.61
N SER A 401 -3.35 12.69 -20.12
CA SER A 401 -2.69 13.38 -18.99
C SER A 401 -2.74 12.54 -17.70
N ALA A 402 -3.89 11.94 -17.40
CA ALA A 402 -4.07 11.09 -16.23
C ALA A 402 -3.28 9.78 -16.34
N TYR A 403 -3.35 9.07 -17.47
CA TYR A 403 -2.57 7.84 -17.67
C TYR A 403 -1.07 8.08 -17.72
N ARG A 404 -0.62 9.23 -18.24
CA ARG A 404 0.80 9.61 -18.16
C ARG A 404 1.25 9.81 -16.72
N ALA A 405 0.40 10.39 -15.87
CA ALA A 405 0.66 10.48 -14.45
C ALA A 405 0.71 9.09 -13.81
N ALA A 406 -0.24 8.19 -14.12
CA ALA A 406 -0.26 6.80 -13.64
C ALA A 406 1.03 6.05 -14.01
N HIS A 407 1.42 6.08 -15.30
CA HIS A 407 2.63 5.43 -15.82
C HIS A 407 3.91 5.94 -15.15
N ALA A 408 3.97 7.23 -14.77
CA ALA A 408 5.11 7.80 -14.07
C ALA A 408 5.28 7.30 -12.63
N PHE A 409 4.27 6.65 -12.02
CA PHE A 409 4.39 6.07 -10.67
C PHE A 409 5.03 4.70 -10.63
N VAL A 410 4.74 3.87 -11.63
CA VAL A 410 5.29 2.52 -11.76
C VAL A 410 5.75 2.32 -13.20
N PRO A 411 6.96 2.80 -13.54
CA PRO A 411 7.57 2.51 -14.84
C PRO A 411 7.70 1.00 -15.03
N GLY A 412 7.26 0.49 -16.18
CA GLY A 412 7.25 -0.94 -16.50
C GLY A 412 5.95 -1.68 -16.12
N ASP A 413 4.95 -0.98 -15.60
CA ASP A 413 3.58 -1.51 -15.54
C ASP A 413 2.98 -1.54 -16.95
N ASN A 414 2.86 -2.75 -17.51
CA ASN A 414 2.35 -2.96 -18.86
C ASN A 414 0.86 -2.62 -18.98
N ASP A 415 0.07 -2.73 -17.91
CA ASP A 415 -1.34 -2.34 -17.98
C ASP A 415 -1.44 -0.81 -18.07
N ALA A 416 -0.67 -0.07 -17.26
CA ALA A 416 -0.62 1.39 -17.35
C ALA A 416 -0.04 1.90 -18.69
N LEU A 417 0.92 1.16 -19.29
CA LEU A 417 1.46 1.46 -20.62
C LEU A 417 0.41 1.25 -21.71
N TYR A 418 -0.31 0.14 -21.66
CA TYR A 418 -1.39 -0.17 -22.60
C TYR A 418 -2.49 0.90 -22.56
N ASP A 419 -2.95 1.25 -21.36
CA ASP A 419 -4.00 2.24 -21.17
C ASP A 419 -3.58 3.63 -21.68
N LEU A 420 -2.33 4.03 -21.47
CA LEU A 420 -1.79 5.28 -22.02
C LEU A 420 -1.74 5.26 -23.55
N ALA A 421 -1.27 4.15 -24.15
CA ALA A 421 -1.22 4.01 -25.60
C ALA A 421 -2.63 4.01 -26.21
N TYR A 422 -3.59 3.35 -25.56
CA TYR A 422 -4.99 3.37 -25.96
C TYR A 422 -5.55 4.79 -25.94
N ALA A 423 -5.35 5.53 -24.84
CA ALA A 423 -5.81 6.91 -24.72
C ALA A 423 -5.17 7.85 -25.76
N LEU A 424 -3.90 7.64 -26.12
CA LEU A 424 -3.23 8.39 -27.18
C LEU A 424 -3.82 8.10 -28.57
N GLY A 425 -4.20 6.85 -28.82
CA GLY A 425 -4.93 6.49 -30.04
C GLY A 425 -6.30 7.17 -30.12
N GLU A 426 -7.04 7.17 -29.02
CA GLU A 426 -8.34 7.87 -28.91
C GLU A 426 -8.20 9.40 -29.01
N SER A 427 -7.03 9.97 -28.67
CA SER A 427 -6.71 11.39 -28.91
C SER A 427 -6.11 11.65 -30.31
N GLU A 428 -6.13 10.66 -31.20
CA GLU A 428 -5.55 10.71 -32.55
C GLU A 428 -4.02 10.97 -32.59
N ASP A 429 -3.32 10.80 -31.47
CA ASP A 429 -1.85 10.87 -31.38
C ASP A 429 -1.24 9.48 -31.63
N TYR A 430 -1.47 8.98 -32.84
CA TYR A 430 -1.05 7.64 -33.27
C TYR A 430 0.47 7.47 -33.22
N GLU A 431 1.24 8.54 -33.49
CA GLU A 431 2.70 8.50 -33.46
C GLU A 431 3.22 8.21 -32.04
N SER A 432 2.72 8.93 -31.04
CA SER A 432 3.10 8.69 -29.65
C SER A 432 2.60 7.33 -29.15
N ALA A 433 1.38 6.92 -29.53
CA ALA A 433 0.83 5.62 -29.18
C ALA A 433 1.70 4.47 -29.70
N LEU A 434 2.04 4.49 -31.00
CA LEU A 434 2.89 3.48 -31.64
C LEU A 434 4.29 3.46 -31.05
N LYS A 435 4.86 4.64 -30.72
CA LYS A 435 6.17 4.71 -30.06
C LYS A 435 6.16 3.97 -28.72
N LEU A 436 5.11 4.12 -27.91
CA LEU A 436 5.00 3.41 -26.63
C LEU A 436 4.83 1.91 -26.83
N LEU A 437 3.93 1.50 -27.73
CA LEU A 437 3.64 0.09 -27.99
C LEU A 437 4.84 -0.67 -28.54
N LEU A 438 5.59 -0.08 -29.48
CA LEU A 438 6.77 -0.70 -30.10
C LEU A 438 7.98 -0.75 -29.15
N CYS A 439 7.99 0.08 -28.10
CA CYS A 439 8.99 0.00 -27.03
C CYS A 439 8.60 -0.94 -25.89
N ALA A 440 7.38 -1.47 -25.87
CA ALA A 440 6.93 -2.39 -24.84
C ALA A 440 7.69 -3.72 -24.94
N ASP A 441 8.24 -4.20 -23.82
CA ASP A 441 8.82 -5.54 -23.77
C ASP A 441 7.69 -6.56 -23.58
N LEU A 442 7.35 -7.25 -24.67
CA LEU A 442 6.36 -8.32 -24.66
C LEU A 442 6.96 -9.66 -24.19
N THR A 443 8.27 -9.73 -23.95
CA THR A 443 8.95 -10.96 -23.54
C THR A 443 8.50 -11.38 -22.15
N GLY A 444 7.95 -12.59 -22.04
CA GLY A 444 7.50 -13.14 -20.75
C GLY A 444 6.15 -12.62 -20.28
N LEU A 445 5.46 -11.77 -21.07
CA LEU A 445 4.05 -11.50 -20.84
C LEU A 445 3.19 -12.76 -21.06
N PRO A 446 2.07 -12.91 -20.33
CA PRO A 446 1.07 -13.91 -20.67
C PRO A 446 0.62 -13.72 -22.14
N PRO A 447 0.35 -14.82 -22.89
CA PRO A 447 -0.05 -14.73 -24.29
C PRO A 447 -1.20 -13.75 -24.55
N ASP A 448 -2.23 -13.78 -23.71
CA ASP A 448 -3.40 -12.89 -23.84
C ASP A 448 -3.03 -11.40 -23.70
N SER A 449 -2.05 -11.06 -22.85
CA SER A 449 -1.55 -9.69 -22.71
C SER A 449 -0.76 -9.26 -23.95
N ALA A 450 0.11 -10.12 -24.47
CA ALA A 450 0.87 -9.83 -25.69
C ALA A 450 -0.07 -9.65 -26.90
N VAL A 451 -1.13 -10.47 -27.00
CA VAL A 451 -2.18 -10.33 -28.02
C VAL A 451 -2.88 -8.97 -27.94
N LYS A 452 -3.23 -8.49 -26.74
CA LYS A 452 -3.83 -7.15 -26.57
C LYS A 452 -2.93 -6.04 -27.11
N PHE A 453 -1.64 -6.07 -26.76
CA PHE A 453 -0.67 -5.08 -27.22
C PHE A 453 -0.51 -5.07 -28.75
N LEU A 454 -0.38 -6.25 -29.37
CA LEU A 454 -0.23 -6.37 -30.81
C LEU A 454 -1.51 -6.00 -31.56
N THR A 455 -2.68 -6.33 -31.01
CA THR A 455 -3.97 -5.92 -31.58
C THR A 455 -4.10 -4.40 -31.58
N LEU A 456 -3.82 -3.75 -30.44
CA LEU A 456 -3.82 -2.29 -30.36
C LEU A 456 -2.78 -1.68 -31.32
N THR A 457 -1.58 -2.27 -31.43
CA THR A 457 -0.54 -1.82 -32.37
C THR A 457 -1.04 -1.86 -33.82
N ALA A 458 -1.75 -2.92 -34.21
CA ALA A 458 -2.34 -3.01 -35.52
C ALA A 458 -3.43 -1.96 -35.76
N GLU A 459 -4.31 -1.74 -34.77
CA GLU A 459 -5.35 -0.71 -34.82
C GLU A 459 -4.74 0.69 -35.01
N GLN A 460 -3.70 1.02 -34.25
CA GLN A 460 -3.03 2.32 -34.34
C GLN A 460 -2.32 2.51 -35.68
N HIS A 461 -1.66 1.47 -36.23
CA HIS A 461 -1.09 1.53 -37.57
C HIS A 461 -2.17 1.70 -38.65
N ALA A 462 -3.29 1.00 -38.53
CA ALA A 462 -4.40 1.11 -39.47
C ALA A 462 -5.02 2.51 -39.44
N ALA A 463 -5.24 3.08 -38.25
CA ALA A 463 -5.75 4.43 -38.06
C ALA A 463 -4.79 5.51 -38.60
N ALA A 464 -3.47 5.29 -38.47
CA ALA A 464 -2.44 6.13 -39.08
C ALA A 464 -2.29 5.94 -40.61
N GLY A 465 -3.00 4.98 -41.21
CA GLY A 465 -2.94 4.67 -42.64
C GLY A 465 -1.78 3.75 -43.06
N ASP A 466 -1.00 3.21 -42.13
CA ASP A 466 0.08 2.25 -42.38
C ASP A 466 -0.46 0.81 -42.40
N LEU A 467 -1.22 0.50 -43.45
CA LEU A 467 -1.79 -0.84 -43.65
C LEU A 467 -0.74 -1.96 -43.71
N PRO A 468 0.46 -1.79 -44.32
CA PRO A 468 1.51 -2.80 -44.27
C PRO A 468 1.95 -3.17 -42.84
N ALA A 469 2.16 -2.18 -41.97
CA ALA A 469 2.54 -2.44 -40.58
C ALA A 469 1.38 -3.02 -39.77
N ALA A 470 0.15 -2.52 -39.98
CA ALA A 470 -1.05 -3.09 -39.37
C ALA A 470 -1.22 -4.57 -39.70
N ARG A 471 -1.02 -4.94 -40.97
CA ARG A 471 -1.06 -6.33 -41.43
C ARG A 471 -0.01 -7.18 -40.72
N GLN A 472 1.22 -6.67 -40.55
CA GLN A 472 2.27 -7.41 -39.88
C GLN A 472 1.91 -7.69 -38.41
N ALA A 473 1.46 -6.68 -37.67
CA ALA A 473 1.05 -6.84 -36.28
C ALA A 473 -0.11 -7.85 -36.14
N LEU A 474 -1.12 -7.81 -37.02
CA LEU A 474 -2.21 -8.80 -37.04
C LEU A 474 -1.74 -10.21 -37.37
N GLN A 475 -0.73 -10.38 -38.23
CA GLN A 475 -0.13 -11.69 -38.49
C GLN A 475 0.52 -12.26 -37.23
N GLU A 476 1.19 -11.43 -36.43
CA GLU A 476 1.76 -11.85 -35.14
C GLU A 476 0.67 -12.23 -34.14
N VAL A 477 -0.45 -11.49 -34.08
CA VAL A 477 -1.62 -11.88 -33.28
C VAL A 477 -2.13 -13.26 -33.68
N VAL A 478 -2.33 -13.52 -34.98
CA VAL A 478 -2.83 -14.81 -35.47
C VAL A 478 -1.85 -15.97 -35.21
N VAL A 479 -0.55 -15.68 -35.10
CA VAL A 479 0.44 -16.70 -34.69
C VAL A 479 0.30 -17.03 -33.19
N LEU A 480 0.13 -16.01 -32.34
CA LEU A 480 0.02 -16.19 -30.88
C LEU A 480 -1.34 -16.74 -30.44
N ALA A 481 -2.41 -16.31 -31.11
CA ALA A 481 -3.78 -16.75 -30.89
C ALA A 481 -4.42 -17.21 -32.21
N PRO A 482 -4.06 -18.42 -32.69
CA PRO A 482 -4.60 -18.93 -33.95
C PRO A 482 -6.11 -18.94 -33.98
N ASP A 483 -6.80 -19.23 -32.87
CA ASP A 483 -8.26 -19.37 -32.83
C ASP A 483 -9.01 -18.03 -32.68
N ASP A 484 -8.30 -16.90 -32.61
CA ASP A 484 -8.90 -15.57 -32.55
C ASP A 484 -9.58 -15.22 -33.89
N ARG A 485 -10.91 -15.16 -33.87
CA ARG A 485 -11.72 -14.88 -35.07
C ARG A 485 -11.69 -13.41 -35.45
N ASP A 486 -11.62 -12.53 -34.46
CA ASP A 486 -11.67 -11.08 -34.69
C ASP A 486 -10.34 -10.62 -35.28
N ALA A 487 -9.21 -11.14 -34.80
CA ALA A 487 -7.89 -10.88 -35.39
C ALA A 487 -7.78 -11.34 -36.85
N ARG A 488 -8.32 -12.52 -37.19
CA ARG A 488 -8.35 -13.01 -38.59
C ARG A 488 -9.24 -12.14 -39.47
N ALA A 489 -10.42 -11.74 -38.98
CA ALA A 489 -11.33 -10.86 -39.72
C ALA A 489 -10.70 -9.48 -39.98
N ASN A 490 -10.05 -8.90 -38.97
CA ASN A 490 -9.32 -7.64 -39.10
C ASN A 490 -8.15 -7.77 -40.10
N LEU A 491 -7.42 -8.88 -40.09
CA LEU A 491 -6.34 -9.15 -41.04
C LEU A 491 -6.87 -9.20 -42.49
N ASP A 492 -7.95 -9.93 -42.72
CA ASP A 492 -8.58 -10.02 -44.05
C ASP A 492 -9.05 -8.64 -44.54
N GLN A 493 -9.62 -7.83 -43.64
CA GLN A 493 -10.05 -6.46 -43.96
C GLN A 493 -8.87 -5.56 -44.34
N VAL A 494 -7.76 -5.60 -43.59
CA VAL A 494 -6.56 -4.83 -43.92
C VAL A 494 -5.96 -5.30 -45.25
N VAL A 495 -5.88 -6.60 -45.50
CA VAL A 495 -5.38 -7.15 -46.77
C VAL A 495 -6.26 -6.72 -47.96
N ALA A 496 -7.58 -6.75 -47.80
CA ALA A 496 -8.49 -6.28 -48.82
C ALA A 496 -8.29 -4.79 -49.12
N ALA A 497 -8.17 -3.95 -48.08
CA ALA A 497 -7.93 -2.52 -48.21
C ALA A 497 -6.58 -2.17 -48.86
N MET A 498 -5.58 -3.06 -48.78
CA MET A 498 -4.28 -2.87 -49.47
C MET A 498 -4.33 -3.23 -50.96
N THR A 499 -5.34 -3.99 -51.41
CA THR A 499 -5.41 -4.54 -52.79
C THR A 499 -6.46 -3.88 -53.67
N GLY A 500 -7.38 -3.11 -53.09
CA GLY A 500 -8.32 -2.22 -53.79
C GLY A 500 -7.79 -0.80 -53.86
#